data_AF-A0A1H8LSG9-F1
#
_entry.id   AF-A0A1H8LSG9-F1
#
_cell.length_a   1.000
_cell.length_b   1.000
_cell.length_c   1.000
_cell.angle_alpha   90.00
_cell.angle_beta   90.00
_cell.angle_gamma   90.00
#
_symmetry.space_group_name_H-M   'P 1'
#
loop_
_entity.id
_entity.type
_entity.pdbx_description
1 polymer ?
#
loop_
_entity_poly.entity_id
_entity_poly.type
_entity_poly.pdbx_seq_one_letter_code
_entity_poly.pdbx_strand_id
1 'polypeptide(L)' 'MHIIDLHGKKITVVNLQLAILQADDYRHYQLGGTAYAEFNRKQEAYWEDFYIKLLLLENELNHNKQKPAP' A
#
# COMPACT_ATOMS: atom_id res chain seq x y z
N MET A 1 12.65 0.66 4.98
CA MET A 1 11.76 1.68 4.38
C MET A 1 10.50 1.74 5.22
N HIS A 2 9.73 2.83 5.20
CA HIS A 2 8.46 2.86 5.92
C HIS A 2 7.42 3.72 5.21
N ILE A 3 6.16 3.41 5.45
CA ILE A 3 5.02 4.28 5.11
C ILE A 3 4.20 4.52 6.38
N ILE A 4 3.33 5.54 6.34
CA ILE A 4 2.33 5.79 7.38
C ILE A 4 0.98 5.33 6.81
N ASP A 5 0.29 4.41 7.46
CA ASP A 5 -1.01 3.93 7.00
C ASP A 5 -2.11 4.99 7.19
N LEU A 6 -3.32 4.69 6.69
CA LEU A 6 -4.48 5.57 6.78
C LEU A 6 -4.86 5.96 8.23
N HIS A 7 -4.43 5.19 9.22
CA HIS A 7 -4.70 5.42 10.64
C HIS A 7 -3.52 6.08 11.38
N GLY A 8 -2.50 6.53 10.67
CA GLY A 8 -1.33 7.19 11.25
C GLY A 8 -0.29 6.22 11.82
N LYS A 9 -0.45 4.90 11.62
CA LYS A 9 0.51 3.92 12.10
C LYS A 9 1.68 3.81 11.15
N LYS A 10 2.90 3.82 11.72
CA LYS A 10 4.12 3.58 10.96
C LYS A 10 4.27 2.10 10.64
N ILE A 11 4.36 1.77 9.36
CA ILE A 11 4.56 0.40 8.87
C ILE A 11 5.96 0.27 8.28
N THR A 12 6.74 -0.66 8.84
CA THR A 12 8.04 -1.02 8.30
C THR A 12 7.86 -1.93 7.09
N VAL A 13 8.39 -1.50 5.94
CA VAL A 13 8.38 -2.29 4.71
C VAL A 13 9.74 -2.96 4.56
N VAL A 14 9.74 -4.30 4.59
CA VAL A 14 10.95 -5.15 4.54
C VAL A 14 11.25 -5.59 3.10
N ASN A 15 10.21 -5.89 2.32
CA ASN A 15 10.31 -6.21 0.89
C ASN A 15 9.26 -5.39 0.14
N LEU A 16 9.70 -4.41 -0.66
CA LEU A 16 8.81 -3.46 -1.33
C LEU A 16 7.95 -4.14 -2.40
N GLN A 17 8.57 -4.92 -3.27
CA GLN A 17 7.86 -5.56 -4.38
C GLN A 17 6.83 -6.56 -3.89
N LEU A 18 7.16 -7.36 -2.87
CA LEU A 18 6.17 -8.26 -2.29
C LEU A 18 5.02 -7.50 -1.62
N ALA A 19 5.32 -6.40 -0.92
CA ALA A 19 4.27 -5.58 -0.29
C ALA A 19 3.33 -4.94 -1.32
N ILE A 20 3.85 -4.49 -2.47
CA ILE A 20 3.06 -3.92 -3.57
C ILE A 20 2.11 -4.99 -4.13
N LEU A 21 2.62 -6.19 -4.43
CA LEU A 21 1.81 -7.30 -4.94
C LEU A 21 0.70 -7.68 -3.95
N GLN A 22 1.03 -7.79 -2.66
CA GLN A 22 0.03 -8.09 -1.63
C GLN A 22 -1.06 -7.01 -1.54
N ALA A 23 -0.69 -5.73 -1.56
CA ALA A 23 -1.65 -4.65 -1.49
C ALA A 23 -2.53 -4.57 -2.77
N ASP A 24 -1.98 -4.89 -3.93
CA ASP A 24 -2.74 -5.00 -5.19
C ASP A 24 -3.77 -6.13 -5.13
N ASP A 25 -3.42 -7.29 -4.55
CA ASP A 25 -4.39 -8.38 -4.35
C ASP A 25 -5.48 -7.98 -3.35
N TYR A 26 -5.11 -7.39 -2.21
CA TYR A 26 -6.05 -7.12 -1.12
C TYR A 26 -7.01 -5.96 -1.39
N ARG A 27 -6.64 -4.98 -2.24
CA ARG A 27 -7.56 -3.87 -2.59
C ARG A 27 -8.76 -4.33 -3.41
N HIS A 28 -8.70 -5.51 -4.01
CA HIS A 28 -9.82 -6.15 -4.72
C HIS A 28 -10.50 -7.26 -3.92
N TYR A 29 -10.01 -7.58 -2.72
CA TYR A 29 -10.58 -8.67 -1.92
C TYR A 29 -11.89 -8.23 -1.25
N GLN A 30 -12.96 -8.98 -1.52
CA GLN A 30 -14.28 -8.72 -0.95
C GLN A 30 -14.88 -9.99 -0.34
N LEU A 31 -15.46 -9.84 0.85
CA LEU A 31 -16.28 -10.89 1.46
C LEU A 31 -17.65 -10.93 0.77
N GLY A 32 -18.15 -12.13 0.50
CA GLY A 32 -19.45 -12.34 -0.11
C GLY A 32 -20.62 -12.07 0.85
N GLY A 33 -21.69 -11.46 0.34
CA GLY A 33 -22.92 -11.18 1.10
C GLY A 33 -23.07 -9.72 1.51
N THR A 34 -24.31 -9.24 1.54
CA THR A 34 -24.64 -7.82 1.78
C THR A 34 -24.27 -7.33 3.17
N ALA A 35 -24.21 -8.23 4.16
CA ALA A 35 -23.81 -7.92 5.53
C ALA A 35 -22.38 -7.35 5.63
N TYR A 36 -21.50 -7.64 4.66
CA TYR A 36 -20.11 -7.18 4.65
C TYR A 36 -19.88 -5.95 3.78
N ALA A 37 -20.93 -5.36 3.18
CA ALA A 37 -20.76 -4.27 2.22
C ALA A 37 -20.01 -3.05 2.79
N GLU A 38 -20.30 -2.68 4.04
CA GLU A 38 -19.58 -1.58 4.70
C GLU A 38 -18.13 -1.95 5.02
N PHE A 39 -17.90 -3.18 5.49
CA PHE A 39 -16.56 -3.68 5.76
C PHE A 39 -15.70 -3.72 4.49
N ASN A 40 -16.22 -4.28 3.40
CA ASN A 40 -15.53 -4.34 2.11
C ASN A 40 -15.17 -2.95 1.61
N ARG A 41 -16.08 -1.96 1.69
CA ARG A 41 -15.77 -0.57 1.32
C ARG A 41 -14.62 0.03 2.13
N LYS A 42 -14.59 -0.23 3.44
CA LYS A 42 -13.50 0.25 4.32
C LYS A 42 -12.17 -0.44 4.01
N GLN A 43 -12.21 -1.75 3.77
CA GLN A 43 -11.02 -2.52 3.41
C GLN A 43 -10.45 -2.10 2.05
N GLU A 44 -11.30 -1.95 1.04
CA GLU A 44 -10.92 -1.46 -0.29
C GLU A 44 -10.25 -0.09 -0.20
N ALA A 45 -10.87 0.87 0.50
CA ALA A 45 -10.29 2.20 0.70
C ALA A 45 -8.95 2.17 1.44
N TYR A 46 -8.83 1.34 2.48
CA TYR A 46 -7.58 1.17 3.22
C TYR A 46 -6.47 0.59 2.32
N TRP A 47 -6.76 -0.48 1.59
CA TRP A 47 -5.77 -1.17 0.77
C TRP A 47 -5.37 -0.38 -0.48
N GLU A 48 -6.30 0.35 -1.10
CA GLU A 48 -6.01 1.28 -2.21
C GLU A 48 -5.04 2.38 -1.77
N ASP A 49 -5.32 3.01 -0.62
CA ASP A 49 -4.43 4.02 -0.03
C ASP A 49 -3.04 3.43 0.30
N PHE A 50 -3.01 2.24 0.87
CA PHE A 50 -1.77 1.53 1.19
C PHE A 50 -0.95 1.21 -0.07
N TYR A 51 -1.59 0.70 -1.11
CA TYR A 51 -0.99 0.39 -2.40
C TYR A 51 -0.35 1.63 -3.04
N ILE A 52 -1.09 2.74 -3.11
CA ILE A 52 -0.59 4.01 -3.65
C ILE A 52 0.65 4.49 -2.88
N LYS A 53 0.64 4.42 -1.55
CA LYS A 53 1.78 4.82 -0.73
C LYS A 53 3.02 3.95 -0.98
N LEU A 54 2.85 2.65 -1.25
CA LEU A 54 3.96 1.78 -1.63
C LEU A 54 4.54 2.12 -3.01
N LEU A 55 3.68 2.45 -3.99
CA LEU A 55 4.14 2.90 -5.32
C LEU A 55 4.90 4.23 -5.25
N LEU A 56 4.44 5.17 -4.42
CA LEU A 56 5.15 6.43 -4.19
C LEU A 56 6.53 6.17 -3.58
N LEU A 57 6.62 5.29 -2.58
CA LEU A 57 7.90 4.88 -2.00
C LEU A 57 8.84 4.24 -3.03
N GLU A 58 8.32 3.39 -3.92
CA GLU A 58 9.12 2.80 -5.02
C GLU A 58 9.66 3.87 -5.97
N ASN A 59 8.80 4.81 -6.37
CA ASN A 59 9.17 5.93 -7.22
C ASN A 59 10.24 6.80 -6.58
N GLU A 60 10.11 7.14 -5.30
CA GLU A 60 11.12 7.90 -4.55
C GLU A 60 12.47 7.19 -4.53
N LEU A 61 12.48 5.88 -4.26
CA LEU A 61 13.71 5.09 -4.24
C LEU A 61 14.36 5.02 -5.63
N ASN A 62 13.56 4.90 -6.69
CA ASN A 62 14.07 4.87 -8.06
C ASN A 62 14.63 6.23 -8.50
N HIS A 63 13.99 7.33 -8.12
CA HIS A 63 14.53 8.68 -8.34
C HIS A 63 15.83 8.89 -7.57
N ASN A 64 15.91 8.45 -6.31
CA ASN A 64 17.10 8.60 -5.49
C ASN A 64 18.29 7.76 -6.00
N LYS A 65 18.05 6.59 -6.60
CA LYS A 65 19.08 5.78 -7.26
C LYS A 65 19.67 6.46 -8.51
N GLN A 66 18.92 7.34 -9.16
CA GLN A 66 19.33 8.03 -10.39
C GLN A 66 20.07 9.35 -10.15
N LYS A 67 20.11 9.83 -8.90
CA LYS A 67 20.86 11.05 -8.55
C LYS A 67 22.36 10.75 -8.58
N PRO A 68 23.17 11.44 -9.39
CA PRO A 68 24.63 11.29 -9.34
C PRO A 68 25.14 11.69 -7.95
N ALA A 69 26.11 10.94 -7.43
CA ALA A 69 26.76 11.26 -6.16
C ALA A 69 27.42 12.66 -6.25
N PRO A 70 27.39 13.45 -5.16
CA PRO A 70 28.01 14.77 -5.12
C PRO A 70 29.53 14.72 -5.29
#